data_AF-A0AAW0HH34-F1
#
_entry.id   AF-A0AAW0HH34-F1
#
_cell.length_a   1.000
_cell.length_b   1.000
_cell.length_c   1.000
_cell.angle_alpha   90.00
_cell.angle_beta   90.00
_cell.angle_gamma   90.00
#
_symmetry.space_group_name_H-M   'P 1'
#
loop_
_entity.id
_entity.type
_entity.pdbx_description
1 polymer ?
#
loop_
_entity_poly.entity_id
_entity_poly.type
_entity_poly.pdbx_seq_one_letter_code
_entity_poly.pdbx_strand_id
1 'polypeptide(L)' 'MTLSQRRNLYATLRMQSAMEEELALSNKQLLTVRQAALHQLFAEEHQQYQQELSRMGKAFYEERL' A
#
# COMPACT_ATOMS: atom_id res chain seq x y z
N MET A 1 -13.46 -33.50 27.33
CA MET A 1 -13.00 -32.09 27.37
C MET A 1 -13.80 -31.31 28.41
N THR A 2 -13.13 -30.53 29.26
CA THR A 2 -13.77 -29.70 30.29
C THR A 2 -14.20 -28.34 29.72
N LEU A 3 -15.15 -27.66 30.39
CA LEU A 3 -15.64 -26.34 29.96
C LEU A 3 -14.52 -25.28 29.93
N SER A 4 -13.56 -25.40 30.86
CA SER A 4 -12.38 -24.54 30.94
C SER A 4 -11.47 -24.67 29.70
N GLN A 5 -11.25 -25.89 29.22
CA GLN A 5 -10.46 -26.15 28.01
C GLN A 5 -11.10 -25.53 26.75
N ARG A 6 -12.44 -25.61 26.62
CA ARG A 6 -13.16 -24.94 25.53
C ARG A 6 -13.07 -23.43 25.60
N ARG A 7 -13.21 -22.84 26.79
CA ARG A 7 -13.09 -21.39 26.99
C ARG A 7 -11.68 -20.87 26.63
N ASN A 8 -10.65 -21.65 26.93
CA ASN A 8 -9.27 -21.32 26.55
C ASN A 8 -9.09 -21.34 25.02
N LEU A 9 -9.63 -22.37 24.34
CA LEU A 9 -9.59 -22.46 22.87
C LEU A 9 -10.31 -21.28 22.18
N TYR A 10 -11.49 -20.87 22.67
CA TYR A 10 -12.17 -19.70 22.11
C TYR A 10 -11.41 -18.40 22.37
N ALA A 11 -10.69 -18.28 23.49
CA ALA A 11 -9.85 -17.12 23.76
C ALA A 11 -8.65 -17.08 22.79
N THR A 12 -7.99 -18.21 22.54
CA THR A 12 -6.87 -18.26 21.58
C THR A 12 -7.34 -17.98 20.15
N LEU A 13 -8.48 -18.52 19.73
CA LEU A 13 -9.05 -18.25 18.40
C LEU A 13 -9.42 -16.77 18.24
N ARG A 14 -10.04 -16.16 19.25
CA ARG A 14 -10.35 -14.72 19.21
C ARG A 14 -9.09 -13.86 19.10
N MET A 15 -8.04 -14.21 19.84
CA MET A 15 -6.76 -13.49 19.76
C MET A 15 -6.11 -13.63 18.39
N GLN A 16 -6.17 -14.82 17.77
CA GLN A 16 -5.67 -15.02 16.40
C GLN A 16 -6.44 -14.17 15.39
N SER A 17 -7.77 -14.17 15.43
CA SER A 17 -8.58 -13.33 14.53
C SER A 17 -8.28 -11.84 14.70
N ALA A 18 -8.16 -11.36 15.94
CA ALA A 18 -7.78 -9.96 16.20
C ALA A 18 -6.39 -9.62 15.65
N MET A 19 -5.44 -10.54 15.78
CA MET A 19 -4.09 -10.35 15.22
C MET A 19 -4.10 -10.30 13.69
N GLU A 20 -4.88 -11.16 13.04
CA GLU A 20 -5.04 -11.15 11.58
C GLU A 20 -5.67 -9.84 11.08
N GLU A 21 -6.68 -9.32 11.80
CA GLU A 21 -7.30 -8.03 11.50
C GLU A 21 -6.31 -6.86 11.61
N GLU A 22 -5.54 -6.81 12.71
CA GLU A 22 -4.50 -5.78 12.92
C GLU A 22 -3.42 -5.84 11.84
N LEU A 23 -2.97 -7.03 11.46
CA LEU A 23 -2.00 -7.22 10.37
C LEU A 23 -2.56 -6.77 9.02
N ALA A 24 -3.83 -7.07 8.73
CA ALA A 24 -4.49 -6.63 7.51
C ALA A 24 -4.60 -5.10 7.44
N LEU A 25 -4.96 -4.45 8.55
CA LEU A 25 -5.03 -2.99 8.65
C LEU A 25 -3.65 -2.34 8.46
N SER A 26 -2.62 -2.87 9.14
CA SER A 26 -1.24 -2.39 9.00
C SER A 26 -0.72 -2.54 7.57
N ASN A 27 -0.98 -3.68 6.93
CA ASN A 27 -0.61 -3.90 5.53
C ASN A 27 -1.32 -2.91 4.59
N LYS A 28 -2.60 -2.64 4.82
CA LYS A 28 -3.35 -1.64 4.04
C LYS A 28 -2.71 -0.25 4.16
N GLN A 29 -2.39 0.17 5.39
CA GLN A 29 -1.74 1.47 5.64
C GLN A 29 -0.37 1.54 4.96
N LEU A 30 0.44 0.48 5.07
CA LEU A 30 1.74 0.38 4.43
C LEU A 30 1.63 0.50 2.90
N LEU A 31 0.66 -0.18 2.29
CA LEU A 31 0.43 -0.10 0.84
C LEU A 31 0.05 1.31 0.40
N THR A 32 -0.83 1.99 1.14
CA THR A 32 -1.20 3.38 0.84
C THR A 32 0.00 4.32 0.91
N VAL A 33 0.84 4.19 1.94
CA VAL A 33 2.06 5.01 2.07
C VAL A 33 3.04 4.73 0.94
N ARG A 34 3.25 3.45 0.59
CA ARG A 34 4.13 3.06 -0.52
C ARG A 34 3.64 3.59 -1.87
N GLN A 35 2.33 3.50 -2.13
CA GLN A 35 1.74 4.04 -3.35
C GLN A 35 1.94 5.56 -3.44
N ALA A 36 1.70 6.29 -2.35
CA ALA A 36 1.93 7.74 -2.32
C ALA A 36 3.40 8.09 -2.59
N ALA A 37 4.34 7.37 -1.97
CA ALA A 37 5.78 7.57 -2.20
C ALA A 37 6.19 7.28 -3.64
N LEU A 38 5.65 6.21 -4.26
CA LEU A 38 5.90 5.89 -5.67
C LEU A 38 5.33 6.96 -6.60
N HIS A 39 4.11 7.44 -6.34
CA HIS A 39 3.52 8.53 -7.12
C HIS A 39 4.38 9.79 -7.06
N GLN A 40 4.91 10.13 -5.88
CA GLN A 40 5.79 11.27 -5.74
C GLN A 40 7.09 11.09 -6.54
N LEU A 41 7.74 9.93 -6.42
CA LEU A 41 8.97 9.63 -7.15
C LEU A 41 8.77 9.75 -8.67
N PHE A 42 7.69 9.15 -9.19
CA PHE A 42 7.38 9.24 -10.61
C PHE A 42 7.01 10.64 -11.07
N ALA A 43 6.35 11.45 -10.23
CA ALA A 43 6.06 12.84 -10.57
C ALA A 43 7.35 13.67 -10.70
N GLU A 44 8.31 13.46 -9.79
CA GLU A 44 9.62 14.11 -9.83
C GLU A 44 10.41 13.69 -11.09
N GLU A 45 10.49 12.39 -11.38
CA GLU A 45 11.14 11.86 -12.59
C GLU A 45 10.46 12.36 -13.87
N HIS A 46 9.12 12.35 -13.91
CA HIS A 46 8.37 12.82 -15.07
C HIS A 46 8.65 14.29 -15.35
N GLN A 47 8.69 15.13 -14.31
CA GLN A 47 9.03 16.54 -14.46
C GLN A 47 10.45 16.72 -15.01
N GLN A 48 11.42 15.96 -14.50
CA GLN A 48 12.79 16.00 -15.00
C GLN A 48 12.84 15.64 -16.50
N TYR A 49 12.24 14.51 -16.88
CA TYR A 49 12.26 14.07 -18.28
C TYR A 49 11.50 15.02 -19.20
N GLN A 50 10.39 15.61 -18.76
CA GLN A 50 9.65 16.58 -19.56
C GLN A 50 10.51 17.82 -19.86
N GLN A 51 11.34 18.27 -18.90
CA GLN A 51 12.28 19.36 -19.14
C GLN A 51 13.38 18.97 -20.13
N GLU A 52 13.94 17.77 -20.00
CA GLU A 52 14.95 17.25 -20.92
C GLU A 52 14.41 17.13 -22.35
N LEU A 53 13.21 16.58 -22.51
CA LEU A 53 12.53 16.48 -23.80
C LEU A 53 12.25 17.86 -24.38
N SER A 54 11.77 18.81 -23.58
CA SER A 54 11.48 20.17 -24.03
C SER A 54 12.73 20.87 -24.57
N ARG A 55 13.90 20.66 -23.94
CA ARG A 55 15.19 21.17 -24.45
C ARG A 55 15.56 20.60 -25.81
N MET A 56 15.12 19.38 -26.11
CA MET A 56 15.29 18.72 -27.40
C MET A 56 14.17 19.04 -28.40
N GLY A 57 13.22 19.92 -28.04
CA GLY A 57 12.03 20.22 -28.85
C GLY A 57 11.04 19.05 -28.94
N LYS A 58 11.10 18.10 -28.00
CA LYS A 58 10.22 16.93 -27.88
C LYS A 58 9.31 17.10 -26.66
N ALA A 59 8.26 16.28 -26.60
CA ALA A 59 7.37 16.19 -25.44
C ALA A 59 6.88 14.74 -25.28
N PHE A 60 6.38 14.39 -24.10
CA PHE A 60 5.67 13.14 -23.92
C PHE A 60 4.40 13.06 -24.79
N TYR A 61 4.07 11.85 -25.21
CA TYR A 61 2.78 11.59 -25.84
C TYR A 61 1.71 11.51 -24.75
N GLU A 62 0.72 12.39 -24.82
CA GLU A 62 -0.47 12.31 -23.97
C GLU A 62 -1.65 11.86 -24.83
N GLU A 63 -2.20 10.69 -24.50
CA GLU A 63 -3.41 10.18 -25.14
C GLU A 63 -4.60 11.05 -24.70
N ARG A 64 -5.24 11.74 -25.66
CA ARG A 64 -6.45 12.50 -25.37
C ARG A 64 -7.66 11.58 -25.51
N LEU A 65 -8.42 11.42 -24.43
CA LEU A 65 -9.72 10.74 -24.42
C LEU A 65 -10.82 11.62 -25.03
#